data_AF-A0A5B8A0N5-F1
#
_entry.id   AF-A0A5B8A0N5-F1
#
_cell.length_a   1.000
_cell.length_b   1.000
_cell.length_c   1.000
_cell.angle_alpha   90.00
_cell.angle_beta   90.00
_cell.angle_gamma   90.00
#
_symmetry.space_group_name_H-M   'P 1'
#
loop_
_entity.id
_entity.type
_entity.pdbx_description
1 polymer ?
#
loop_
_entity_poly.entity_id
_entity_poly.type
_entity_poly.pdbx_seq_one_letter_code
_entity_poly.pdbx_strand_id
1 'polypeptide(L)' 'MKKIALVLSCAALLASCSENKSSMEKANELPAGTTVKGADGSKIKKQADGDIKVKDAQGNVTKQDADDGTVKVKKE' A
#
# COMPACT_ATOMS: atom_id res chain seq x y z
N MET A 1 -5.41 -44.11 -28.53
CA MET A 1 -5.54 -43.43 -27.22
C MET A 1 -4.99 -42.02 -27.38
N LYS A 2 -5.85 -41.01 -27.23
CA LYS A 2 -5.56 -39.59 -27.43
C LYS A 2 -4.92 -39.03 -26.15
N LYS A 3 -3.66 -38.60 -26.18
CA LYS A 3 -3.10 -37.61 -25.22
C LYS A 3 -2.00 -36.80 -25.89
N ILE A 4 -2.41 -35.85 -26.73
CA ILE A 4 -1.60 -34.69 -27.11
C ILE A 4 -1.71 -33.71 -25.94
N ALA A 5 -0.68 -33.67 -25.10
CA ALA A 5 -0.54 -32.65 -24.07
C ALA A 5 0.15 -31.44 -24.71
N LEU A 6 -0.67 -30.61 -25.35
CA LEU A 6 -0.40 -29.23 -25.69
C LEU A 6 -0.43 -28.39 -24.41
N VAL A 7 0.69 -27.78 -24.01
CA VAL A 7 0.85 -26.45 -23.39
C VAL A 7 2.37 -26.22 -23.38
N LEU A 8 3.05 -25.81 -24.46
CA LEU A 8 3.05 -24.52 -25.16
C LEU A 8 2.89 -23.29 -24.24
N SER A 9 3.95 -22.47 -24.28
CA SER A 9 4.13 -21.12 -23.73
C SER A 9 4.51 -21.00 -22.25
N CYS A 10 5.81 -21.21 -22.01
CA CYS A 10 6.56 -20.21 -21.25
C CYS A 10 6.33 -18.82 -21.86
N ALA A 11 6.27 -17.78 -21.02
CA ALA A 11 6.11 -16.35 -21.31
C ALA A 11 4.66 -15.83 -21.46
N ALA A 12 4.08 -15.44 -20.31
CA ALA A 12 3.26 -14.24 -20.22
C ALA A 12 3.36 -13.66 -18.79
N LEU A 13 4.20 -12.63 -18.66
CA LEU A 13 4.03 -11.45 -17.77
C LEU A 13 3.83 -11.74 -16.26
N LEU A 14 4.85 -11.63 -15.42
CA LEU A 14 5.21 -10.34 -14.78
C LEU A 14 4.26 -9.19 -15.13
N ALA A 15 3.07 -9.11 -14.50
CA ALA A 15 2.31 -7.88 -14.31
C ALA A 15 1.10 -8.12 -13.38
N SER A 16 1.35 -8.29 -12.09
CA SER A 16 0.47 -7.61 -11.13
C SER A 16 1.33 -6.74 -10.23
N CYS A 17 2.19 -5.95 -10.87
CA CYS A 17 2.44 -4.60 -10.40
C CYS A 17 1.09 -3.86 -10.51
N SER A 18 0.20 -4.10 -9.54
CA SER A 18 -0.84 -3.13 -9.28
C SER A 18 -0.12 -1.96 -8.62
N GLU A 19 0.47 -1.11 -9.47
CA GLU A 19 1.14 0.16 -9.17
C GLU A 19 0.16 1.22 -8.66
N ASN A 20 -0.88 0.78 -7.96
CA ASN A 20 -1.82 1.63 -7.25
C ASN A 20 -2.11 1.04 -5.86
N LYS A 21 -1.09 0.49 -5.18
CA LYS A 21 -1.18 0.31 -3.72
C LYS A 21 -1.41 1.69 -3.13
N SER A 22 -2.61 1.88 -2.57
CA SER A 22 -2.94 3.07 -1.79
C SER A 22 -1.80 3.33 -0.80
N SER A 23 -1.46 4.59 -0.59
CA SER A 23 -0.45 4.99 0.40
C SER A 23 -0.74 4.43 1.80
N MET A 24 -2.00 4.05 2.06
CA MET A 24 -2.44 3.30 3.23
C MET A 24 -2.01 1.82 3.24
N GLU A 25 -2.09 1.14 2.11
CA GLU A 25 -1.61 -0.25 1.99
C GLU A 25 -0.10 -0.31 2.13
N LYS A 26 0.59 0.64 1.49
CA LYS A 26 2.04 0.83 1.64
C LYS A 26 2.40 1.03 3.11
N ALA A 27 1.59 1.77 3.86
CA ALA A 27 1.81 2.02 5.28
C ALA A 27 1.64 0.78 6.15
N ASN A 28 0.70 -0.11 5.83
CA ASN A 28 0.51 -1.36 6.54
C ASN A 28 1.70 -2.31 6.39
N GLU A 29 2.33 -2.33 5.21
CA GLU A 29 3.54 -3.13 4.93
C GLU A 29 4.80 -2.61 5.65
N LEU A 30 4.79 -1.40 6.21
CA LEU A 30 5.94 -0.84 6.91
C LEU A 30 6.04 -1.37 8.36
N PRO A 31 7.26 -1.54 8.90
CA PRO A 31 7.44 -1.82 10.31
C PRO A 31 6.95 -0.66 11.17
N ALA A 32 6.46 -0.97 12.36
CA ALA A 32 6.07 0.04 13.34
C ALA A 32 7.24 1.00 13.64
N GLY A 33 6.94 2.28 13.84
CA GLY A 33 7.96 3.33 14.04
C GLY A 33 8.62 3.85 12.75
N THR A 34 8.20 3.39 11.56
CA THR A 34 8.78 3.83 10.29
C THR A 34 8.12 5.11 9.75
N THR A 35 8.93 6.02 9.21
CA THR A 35 8.44 7.17 8.44
C THR A 35 8.98 7.10 7.02
N VAL A 36 8.08 7.15 6.04
CA VAL A 36 8.41 7.19 4.61
C VAL A 36 7.89 8.50 4.02
N LYS A 37 8.73 9.18 3.25
CA LYS A 37 8.32 10.35 2.45
C LYS A 37 8.34 9.94 0.98
N GLY A 38 7.22 10.14 0.29
CA GLY A 38 7.13 9.97 -1.15
C GLY A 38 7.76 11.15 -1.88
N ALA A 39 8.26 10.90 -3.08
CA ALA A 39 8.85 11.92 -3.95
C ALA A 39 7.80 12.92 -4.47
N ASP A 40 6.53 12.53 -4.46
CA ASP A 40 5.34 13.33 -4.79
C ASP A 40 4.95 14.33 -3.68
N GLY A 41 5.62 14.30 -2.53
CA GLY A 41 5.27 15.11 -1.35
C GLY A 41 4.34 14.40 -0.37
N SER A 42 3.92 13.16 -0.66
CA SER A 42 3.21 12.33 0.29
C SER A 42 4.12 11.94 1.47
N LYS A 43 3.53 11.68 2.64
CA LYS A 43 4.25 11.29 3.85
C LYS A 43 3.44 10.25 4.62
N ILE A 44 4.05 9.08 4.81
CA ILE A 44 3.52 7.99 5.62
C ILE A 44 4.32 7.95 6.92
N LYS A 45 3.63 7.91 8.06
CA LYS A 45 4.22 7.70 9.38
C LYS A 45 3.47 6.56 10.05
N LYS A 46 4.13 5.43 10.27
CA LYS A 46 3.66 4.38 11.15
C LYS A 46 4.31 4.57 12.51
N GLN A 47 3.50 4.71 13.53
CA GLN A 47 3.93 4.87 14.92
C GLN A 47 4.29 3.50 15.51
N ALA A 48 4.90 3.49 16.70
CA ALA A 48 5.32 2.27 17.36
C ALA A 48 4.15 1.49 17.99
N ASP A 49 3.08 2.22 18.37
CA ASP A 49 1.78 1.69 18.78
C ASP A 49 1.03 0.98 17.63
N GLY A 50 1.44 1.23 16.39
CA GLY A 50 0.81 0.69 15.18
C GLY A 50 0.02 1.73 14.39
N ASP A 51 -0.26 2.91 14.97
CA ASP A 51 -1.04 3.96 14.32
C ASP A 51 -0.39 4.41 13.02
N ILE A 52 -1.21 4.56 11.99
CA ILE A 52 -0.77 4.99 10.69
C ILE A 52 -1.28 6.40 10.41
N LYS A 53 -0.39 7.31 10.05
CA LYS A 53 -0.71 8.64 9.52
C LYS A 53 -0.16 8.78 8.12
N VAL A 54 -1.04 8.85 7.13
CA VAL A 54 -0.73 9.13 5.73
C VAL A 54 -1.13 10.56 5.43
N LYS A 55 -0.21 11.37 4.91
CA LYS A 55 -0.49 12.63 4.23
C LYS A 55 -0.26 12.41 2.74
N ASP A 56 -1.23 12.71 1.91
CA ASP A 56 -1.03 12.65 0.46
C ASP A 56 -0.38 13.93 -0.08
N ALA A 57 -0.04 13.92 -1.36
CA ALA A 57 0.54 15.08 -2.06
C ALA A 57 -0.44 16.27 -2.16
N GLN A 58 -1.74 16.01 -2.07
CA GLN A 58 -2.80 17.01 -2.16
C GLN A 58 -3.05 17.72 -0.83
N GLY A 59 -2.43 17.26 0.26
CA GLY A 59 -2.60 17.83 1.59
C GLY A 59 -3.56 17.04 2.49
N ASN A 60 -4.32 16.09 1.96
CA ASN A 60 -5.24 15.28 2.75
C ASN A 60 -4.47 14.37 3.70
N VAL A 61 -4.99 14.24 4.91
CA VAL A 61 -4.40 13.44 5.98
C VAL A 61 -5.37 12.35 6.39
N THR A 62 -4.97 11.11 6.17
CA THR A 62 -5.65 9.92 6.67
C THR A 62 -4.90 9.40 7.89
N LYS A 63 -5.62 9.21 9.00
CA LYS A 63 -5.12 8.50 10.17
C LYS A 63 -5.89 7.19 10.30
N GLN A 64 -5.21 6.08 10.52
CA GLN A 64 -5.81 4.84 10.96
C GLN A 64 -5.24 4.51 12.32
N ASP A 65 -6.16 4.36 13.26
CA ASP A 65 -5.87 3.91 14.60
C ASP A 65 -5.65 2.39 14.57
N ALA A 66 -4.60 1.91 15.24
CA ALA A 66 -4.30 0.48 15.27
C ALA A 66 -5.09 -0.29 16.33
N ASP A 67 -5.61 0.39 17.35
CA ASP A 67 -6.29 -0.26 18.48
C ASP A 67 -7.72 -0.66 18.11
N ASP A 68 -8.46 0.25 17.47
CA ASP A 68 -9.87 0.06 17.11
C ASP A 68 -10.12 0.00 15.59
N GLY A 69 -9.08 0.22 14.78
CA GLY A 69 -9.17 0.26 13.32
C GLY A 69 -9.85 1.52 12.77
N THR A 70 -10.13 2.52 13.61
CA THR A 70 -10.83 3.75 13.21
C THR A 70 -10.01 4.53 12.20
N VAL A 71 -10.61 4.82 11.04
CA VAL A 71 -10.01 5.66 10.00
C VAL A 71 -10.59 7.07 10.05
N LYS A 72 -9.74 8.06 10.33
CA LYS A 72 -10.06 9.49 10.28
C LYS A 72 -9.41 10.14 9.07
N VAL A 73 -10.23 10.58 8.13
CA VAL A 73 -9.77 11.34 6.95
C VAL A 73 -10.04 12.82 7.18
N LYS A 74 -8.99 13.64 7.10
CA LYS A 74 -9.08 15.10 7.02
C LYS A 74 -8.67 15.53 5.63
N LYS A 75 -9.56 16.21 4.92
CA LYS A 75 -9.26 16.82 3.63
C LYS A 75 -8.87 18.29 3.85
N GLU A 76 -7.96 18.81 3.04
CA GLU A 76 -7.73 20.26 2.97
C GLU A 76 -8.77 20.95 2.07
#